data_AF-A0A3P6RND0-F1
#
_entry.id   AF-A0A3P6RND0-F1
#
_cell.length_a   1.000
_cell.length_b   1.000
_cell.length_c   1.000
_cell.angle_alpha   90.00
_cell.angle_beta   90.00
_cell.angle_gamma   90.00
#
_symmetry.space_group_name_H-M   'P 1'
#
loop_
_entity.id
_entity.type
_entity.pdbx_description
1 polymer ?
#
loop_
_entity_poly.entity_id
_entity_poly.type
_entity_poly.pdbx_seq_one_letter_code
_entity_poly.pdbx_strand_id
1 'polypeptide(L)'
;MTANKPISSRHRVDMATLFDVFCEVGVNEQDGLAVILTKYPEDYNDETALKSVRQFSFPCGLKEVDSEAVQLFSFVLTDSQSRYTFGFCRFTPRNNTCICILSGFSWPGVFYKILNHVSLIMNKGTQDDLDAILTRIYHTDIPNTGDVLQFSCHNGMHVSS
;
A
#
# COMPACT_ATOMS: atom_id res chain seq x y z
N MET A 1 27.43 34.62 12.03
CA MET A 1 27.28 33.79 10.82
C MET A 1 26.44 32.59 11.21
N THR A 2 25.14 32.63 10.93
CA THR A 2 24.21 31.53 11.21
C THR A 2 24.49 30.40 10.21
N ALA A 3 24.86 29.24 10.73
CA ALA A 3 25.04 28.05 9.91
C ALA A 3 23.72 27.71 9.21
N ASN A 4 23.77 27.50 7.90
CA ASN A 4 22.66 26.96 7.12
C ASN A 4 22.27 25.61 7.73
N LYS A 5 21.12 25.56 8.40
CA LYS A 5 20.49 24.29 8.80
C LYS A 5 20.25 23.51 7.50
N PRO A 6 20.78 22.29 7.35
CA PRO A 6 20.55 21.52 6.13
C PRO A 6 19.03 21.39 5.93
N ILE A 7 18.58 21.59 4.69
CA ILE A 7 17.20 21.34 4.28
C ILE A 7 16.92 19.89 4.67
N SER A 8 16.12 19.67 5.71
CA SER A 8 15.84 18.31 6.15
C SER A 8 15.09 17.61 5.03
N SER A 9 15.49 16.37 4.75
CA SER A 9 14.74 15.52 3.82
C SER A 9 13.26 15.50 4.21
N ARG A 10 12.37 15.49 3.21
CA ARG A 10 10.93 15.28 3.44
C ARG A 10 10.60 13.81 3.68
N HIS A 11 11.57 12.89 3.57
CA HIS A 11 11.37 11.49 3.92
C HIS A 11 11.35 11.31 5.45
N ARG A 12 10.48 10.41 5.91
CA ARG A 12 10.49 9.93 7.29
C ARG A 12 11.77 9.14 7.55
N VAL A 13 12.26 9.23 8.78
CA VAL A 13 13.52 8.57 9.22
C VAL A 13 13.28 7.58 10.35
N ASP A 14 12.10 7.62 10.95
CA ASP A 14 11.60 6.84 12.07
C ASP A 14 10.62 5.76 11.59
N MET A 15 11.07 4.95 10.63
CA MET A 15 10.29 3.83 10.10
C MET A 15 10.61 2.56 10.92
N ALA A 16 9.60 1.98 11.56
CA ALA A 16 9.74 0.71 12.29
C ALA A 16 9.37 -0.52 11.45
N THR A 17 8.54 -0.33 10.42
CA THR A 17 7.98 -1.40 9.58
C THR A 17 8.08 -1.00 8.12
N LEU A 18 8.00 -1.98 7.20
CA LEU A 18 8.04 -1.71 5.76
C LEU A 18 6.87 -0.85 5.28
N PHE A 19 5.72 -0.96 5.93
CA PHE A 19 4.54 -0.15 5.65
C PHE A 19 3.78 0.17 6.93
N ASP A 20 3.02 1.26 6.91
CA ASP A 20 2.20 1.68 8.05
C ASP A 20 0.86 0.95 8.04
N VAL A 21 0.21 0.87 6.88
CA VAL A 21 -1.06 0.16 6.68
C VAL A 21 -1.24 -0.35 5.25
N PHE A 22 -1.82 -1.53 5.12
CA PHE A 22 -2.43 -2.08 3.91
C PHE A 22 -3.94 -1.89 3.99
N CYS A 23 -4.58 -1.49 2.89
CA CYS A 23 -6.03 -1.37 2.78
C CYS A 23 -6.53 -2.05 1.51
N GLU A 24 -7.59 -2.85 1.62
CA GLU A 24 -8.46 -3.18 0.50
C GLU A 24 -9.61 -2.18 0.46
N VAL A 25 -9.79 -1.54 -0.69
CA VAL A 25 -10.83 -0.54 -0.91
C VAL A 25 -11.76 -1.02 -2.00
N GLY A 26 -13.04 -1.14 -1.67
CA GLY A 26 -14.11 -1.43 -2.60
C GLY A 26 -15.02 -0.24 -2.80
N VAL A 27 -16.10 -0.51 -3.53
CA VAL A 27 -17.20 0.44 -3.74
C VAL A 27 -18.41 -0.08 -2.99
N ASN A 28 -19.03 0.78 -2.19
CA ASN A 28 -20.33 0.48 -1.62
C ASN A 28 -21.40 0.58 -2.70
N GLU A 29 -22.15 -0.51 -2.91
CA GLU A 29 -23.19 -0.60 -3.94
C GLU A 29 -24.36 0.36 -3.72
N GLN A 30 -24.55 0.86 -2.49
CA GLN A 30 -25.70 1.69 -2.11
C GLN A 30 -25.51 3.16 -2.47
N ASP A 31 -24.29 3.69 -2.30
CA ASP A 31 -23.98 5.12 -2.46
C ASP A 31 -22.84 5.38 -3.47
N GLY A 32 -22.20 4.33 -3.99
CA GLY A 32 -21.08 4.42 -4.91
C GLY A 32 -19.82 5.00 -4.26
N LEU A 33 -19.72 4.99 -2.93
CA LEU A 33 -18.58 5.56 -2.22
C LEU A 33 -17.49 4.52 -1.97
N ALA A 34 -16.25 4.99 -1.99
CA ALA A 34 -15.08 4.18 -1.66
C ALA A 34 -15.08 3.82 -0.17
N VAL A 35 -15.08 2.53 0.13
CA VAL A 35 -15.08 1.98 1.50
C VAL A 35 -13.90 1.04 1.70
N ILE A 36 -13.29 1.10 2.89
CA ILE A 36 -12.25 0.15 3.27
C ILE A 36 -12.93 -1.15 3.68
N LEU A 37 -12.68 -2.22 2.94
CA LEU A 37 -13.23 -3.56 3.19
C LEU A 37 -12.39 -4.30 4.22
N THR A 38 -11.06 -4.24 4.09
CA THR A 38 -10.11 -4.77 5.06
C THR A 38 -8.91 -3.84 5.23
N LYS A 39 -8.25 -3.92 6.38
CA LYS A 39 -6.98 -3.24 6.63
C LYS A 39 -6.07 -4.08 7.51
N TYR A 40 -4.77 -3.95 7.29
CA TYR A 40 -3.75 -4.56 8.13
C TYR A 40 -2.65 -3.52 8.45
N PRO A 41 -2.22 -3.37 9.71
CA PRO A 41 -2.75 -4.05 10.89
C PRO A 41 -4.15 -3.52 11.26
N GLU A 42 -4.95 -4.34 11.95
CA GLU A 42 -6.36 -4.03 12.25
C GLU A 42 -6.53 -2.85 13.20
N ASP A 43 -5.52 -2.59 14.04
CA ASP A 43 -5.49 -1.53 15.05
C ASP A 43 -4.99 -0.18 14.51
N TYR A 44 -4.59 -0.10 13.23
CA TYR A 44 -4.24 1.16 12.58
C TYR A 44 -5.42 2.14 12.62
N ASN A 45 -5.21 3.33 13.21
CA ASN A 45 -6.29 4.24 13.60
C ASN A 45 -6.09 5.71 13.15
N ASP A 46 -5.18 5.98 12.21
CA ASP A 46 -5.07 7.31 11.60
C ASP A 46 -6.21 7.53 10.59
N GLU A 47 -7.34 8.04 11.09
CA GLU A 47 -8.53 8.33 10.28
C GLU A 47 -8.28 9.32 9.15
N THR A 48 -7.30 10.23 9.28
CA THR A 48 -6.98 11.18 8.21
C THR A 48 -6.32 10.44 7.05
N ALA A 49 -5.34 9.58 7.35
CA ALA A 49 -4.71 8.73 6.35
C ALA A 49 -5.72 7.77 5.71
N LEU A 50 -6.59 7.13 6.49
CA LEU A 50 -7.62 6.21 5.98
C LEU A 50 -8.63 6.93 5.07
N LYS A 51 -9.03 8.16 5.42
CA LYS A 51 -9.87 8.99 4.56
C LYS A 51 -9.17 9.30 3.24
N SER A 52 -7.89 9.67 3.28
CA SER A 52 -7.10 9.90 2.07
C SER A 52 -6.98 8.64 1.20
N VAL A 53 -6.76 7.47 1.80
CA VAL A 53 -6.73 6.19 1.07
C VAL A 53 -8.02 5.98 0.29
N ARG A 54 -9.20 6.18 0.90
CA ARG A 54 -10.50 6.06 0.21
C ARG A 54 -10.61 7.03 -0.96
N GLN A 55 -10.21 8.29 -0.76
CA GLN A 55 -10.29 9.34 -1.79
C GLN A 55 -9.35 9.08 -2.97
N PHE A 56 -8.13 8.60 -2.72
CA PHE A 56 -7.12 8.40 -3.75
C PHE A 56 -7.18 7.02 -4.41
N SER A 57 -7.96 6.07 -3.87
CA SER A 57 -8.09 4.72 -4.45
C SER A 57 -8.77 4.70 -5.82
N PHE A 58 -9.57 5.72 -6.13
CA PHE A 58 -10.28 5.87 -7.40
C PHE A 58 -10.06 7.28 -7.98
N PRO A 59 -8.86 7.60 -8.47
CA PRO A 59 -8.47 8.97 -8.84
C PRO A 59 -9.28 9.56 -10.00
N CYS A 60 -9.84 8.71 -10.87
CA CYS A 60 -10.70 9.12 -11.99
C CYS A 60 -12.21 8.94 -11.68
N GLY A 61 -12.55 8.59 -10.44
CA GLY A 61 -13.88 8.14 -10.07
C GLY A 61 -14.18 6.72 -10.59
N LEU A 62 -15.40 6.26 -10.31
CA LEU A 62 -15.92 4.94 -10.71
C LEU A 62 -16.53 4.91 -12.11
N LYS A 63 -16.51 6.04 -12.81
CA LYS A 63 -17.05 6.12 -14.16
C LYS A 63 -16.27 5.20 -15.08
N GLU A 64 -17.02 4.55 -15.96
CA GLU A 64 -16.59 3.52 -16.93
C GLU A 64 -15.15 3.75 -17.38
N VAL A 65 -14.24 3.02 -16.74
CA VAL A 65 -12.89 2.90 -17.25
C VAL A 65 -13.03 1.99 -18.46
N ASP A 66 -12.98 2.55 -19.67
CA ASP A 66 -12.97 1.80 -20.95
C ASP A 66 -11.78 0.80 -21.07
N SER A 67 -10.97 0.70 -20.02
CA SER A 67 -9.81 -0.16 -19.91
C SER A 67 -10.02 -1.19 -18.81
N GLU A 68 -10.02 -2.46 -19.19
CA GLU A 68 -9.95 -3.59 -18.24
C GLU A 68 -8.54 -3.77 -17.62
N ALA A 69 -7.57 -2.93 -18.01
CA ALA A 69 -6.19 -3.09 -17.58
C ALA A 69 -6.00 -2.72 -16.09
N VAL A 70 -5.19 -3.53 -15.40
CA VAL A 70 -4.74 -3.23 -14.03
C VAL A 70 -3.93 -1.94 -14.03
N GLN A 71 -4.24 -1.03 -13.12
CA GLN A 71 -3.56 0.26 -12.99
C GLN A 71 -2.71 0.27 -11.72
N LEU A 72 -1.43 0.60 -11.89
CA LEU A 72 -0.50 0.85 -10.79
C LEU A 72 -0.21 2.34 -10.72
N PHE A 73 -0.42 2.93 -9.56
CA PHE A 73 -0.16 4.35 -9.35
C PHE A 73 0.24 4.61 -7.90
N SER A 74 0.73 5.83 -7.65
CA SER A 74 1.07 6.26 -6.30
C SER A 74 0.62 7.68 -6.03
N PHE A 75 0.28 7.97 -4.78
CA PHE A 75 0.04 9.32 -4.27
C PHE A 75 0.96 9.61 -3.08
N VAL A 76 1.04 10.87 -2.67
CA VAL A 76 1.86 11.30 -1.53
C VAL A 76 0.99 12.11 -0.57
N LEU A 77 0.94 11.67 0.68
CA LEU A 77 0.40 12.43 1.80
C LEU A 77 1.53 13.24 2.43
N THR A 78 1.23 14.50 2.76
CA THR A 78 2.18 15.40 3.41
C THR A 78 1.62 15.76 4.78
N ASP A 79 2.38 15.46 5.84
CA ASP A 79 2.00 15.81 7.21
C ASP A 79 2.29 17.29 7.52
N SER A 80 1.89 17.75 8.71
CA SER A 80 2.13 19.12 9.18
C SER A 80 3.62 19.47 9.33
N GLN A 81 4.49 18.46 9.41
CA GLN A 81 5.94 18.60 9.48
C GLN A 81 6.60 18.53 8.09
N SER A 82 5.79 18.56 7.01
CA SER A 82 6.25 18.42 5.62
C SER A 82 6.93 17.09 5.32
N ARG A 83 6.63 16.03 6.09
CA ARG A 83 7.11 14.68 5.85
C ARG A 83 6.14 13.91 4.96
N TYR A 84 6.70 13.01 4.17
CA TYR A 84 6.01 12.25 3.16
C TYR A 84 5.63 10.85 3.63
N THR A 85 4.38 10.49 3.37
CA THR A 85 3.89 9.11 3.36
C THR A 85 3.42 8.81 1.94
N PHE A 86 4.00 7.79 1.34
CA PHE A 86 3.71 7.34 -0.02
C PHE A 86 2.59 6.31 0.03
N GLY A 87 1.54 6.51 -0.76
CA GLY A 87 0.50 5.52 -0.99
C GLY A 87 0.73 4.85 -2.34
N PHE A 88 0.92 3.53 -2.36
CA PHE A 88 1.06 2.74 -3.57
C PHE A 88 -0.22 1.94 -3.80
N CYS A 89 -0.81 2.07 -4.98
CA CYS A 89 -2.10 1.50 -5.31
C CYS A 89 -2.00 0.51 -6.47
N ARG A 90 -2.81 -0.54 -6.39
CA ARG A 90 -3.13 -1.44 -7.51
C ARG A 90 -4.63 -1.51 -7.67
N PHE A 91 -5.14 -0.80 -8.67
CA PHE A 91 -6.56 -0.79 -9.02
C PHE A 91 -6.87 -1.86 -10.07
N THR A 92 -7.93 -2.63 -9.80
CA THR A 92 -8.44 -3.66 -10.71
C THR A 92 -9.86 -3.27 -11.13
N PRO A 93 -10.06 -2.80 -12.37
CA PRO A 93 -11.37 -2.35 -12.83
C PRO A 93 -12.44 -3.45 -12.81
N ARG A 94 -12.08 -4.70 -13.15
CA ARG A 94 -13.01 -5.83 -13.29
C ARG A 94 -13.86 -6.09 -12.04
N ASN A 95 -13.29 -5.87 -10.86
CA ASN A 95 -13.88 -6.14 -9.55
C ASN A 95 -14.01 -4.86 -8.71
N ASN A 96 -13.89 -3.67 -9.33
CA ASN A 96 -14.00 -2.36 -8.69
C ASN A 96 -13.25 -2.27 -7.34
N THR A 97 -12.09 -2.91 -7.27
CA THR A 97 -11.30 -3.01 -6.04
C THR A 97 -9.92 -2.44 -6.25
N CYS A 98 -9.48 -1.68 -5.26
CA CYS A 98 -8.16 -1.07 -5.19
C CYS A 98 -7.50 -1.52 -3.90
N ILE A 99 -6.32 -2.11 -4.00
CA ILE A 99 -5.49 -2.37 -2.83
C ILE A 99 -4.41 -1.30 -2.73
N CYS A 100 -4.16 -0.83 -1.51
CA CYS A 100 -3.27 0.29 -1.23
C CYS A 100 -2.33 -0.02 -0.07
N ILE A 101 -1.06 0.38 -0.18
CA ILE A 101 -0.09 0.36 0.91
C ILE A 101 0.38 1.78 1.19
N LEU A 102 0.30 2.22 2.44
CA LEU A 102 0.97 3.43 2.91
C LEU A 102 2.33 3.10 3.51
N SER A 103 3.38 3.81 3.09
CA SER A 103 4.73 3.65 3.62
C SER A 103 5.49 4.97 3.61
N GLY A 104 6.41 5.17 4.56
CA GLY A 104 7.42 6.23 4.46
C GLY A 104 8.55 5.95 3.48
N PHE A 105 8.65 4.73 2.91
CA PHE A 105 9.65 4.38 1.91
C PHE A 105 9.16 4.67 0.48
N SER A 106 9.99 5.37 -0.30
CA SER A 106 9.73 5.66 -1.72
C SER A 106 10.22 4.53 -2.64
N TRP A 107 9.76 3.30 -2.39
CA TRP A 107 10.19 2.09 -3.12
C TRP A 107 9.09 1.51 -4.04
N PRO A 108 8.65 2.23 -5.09
CA PRO A 108 7.53 1.80 -5.93
C PRO A 108 7.74 0.41 -6.55
N GLY A 109 8.97 0.08 -6.98
CA GLY A 109 9.26 -1.23 -7.55
C GLY A 109 9.05 -2.39 -6.57
N VAL A 110 9.33 -2.18 -5.28
CA VAL A 110 9.10 -3.17 -4.21
C VAL A 110 7.60 -3.26 -3.93
N PHE A 111 6.94 -2.12 -3.66
CA PHE A 111 5.53 -2.12 -3.29
C PHE A 111 4.60 -2.58 -4.41
N TYR A 112 4.88 -2.28 -5.68
CA TYR A 112 4.10 -2.81 -6.79
C TYR A 112 4.25 -4.33 -6.96
N LYS A 113 5.44 -4.89 -6.71
CA LYS A 113 5.63 -6.35 -6.68
C LYS A 113 4.85 -6.98 -5.52
N ILE A 114 4.91 -6.37 -4.33
CA ILE A 114 4.14 -6.79 -3.17
C ILE A 114 2.64 -6.77 -3.49
N LEU A 115 2.10 -5.66 -3.99
CA LEU A 115 0.68 -5.52 -4.32
C LEU A 115 0.23 -6.54 -5.38
N ASN A 116 1.05 -6.81 -6.39
CA ASN A 116 0.76 -7.85 -7.37
C ASN A 116 0.69 -9.25 -6.74
N HIS A 117 1.59 -9.55 -5.80
CA HIS A 117 1.59 -10.82 -5.08
C HIS A 117 0.40 -10.95 -4.13
N VAL A 118 0.10 -9.91 -3.36
CA VAL A 118 -1.08 -9.84 -2.48
C VAL A 118 -2.35 -10.03 -3.28
N SER A 119 -2.50 -9.34 -4.41
CA SER A 119 -3.65 -9.54 -5.29
C SER A 119 -3.77 -10.97 -5.82
N LEU A 120 -2.65 -11.63 -6.14
CA LEU A 120 -2.66 -13.02 -6.57
C LEU A 120 -3.19 -13.95 -5.47
N ILE A 121 -2.80 -13.71 -4.21
CA ILE A 121 -3.29 -14.46 -3.04
C ILE A 121 -4.78 -14.18 -2.82
N MET A 122 -5.22 -12.93 -2.85
CA MET A 122 -6.64 -12.57 -2.72
C MET A 122 -7.53 -13.26 -3.76
N ASN A 123 -7.01 -13.54 -4.97
CA ASN A 123 -7.75 -14.20 -6.04
C ASN A 123 -7.69 -15.73 -6.01
N LYS A 124 -6.73 -16.34 -5.32
CA LYS A 124 -6.46 -17.80 -5.42
C LYS A 124 -6.35 -18.52 -4.08
N GLY A 125 -6.09 -17.80 -3.01
CA GLY A 125 -5.88 -18.33 -1.66
C GLY A 125 -7.06 -18.06 -0.75
N THR A 126 -6.82 -18.27 0.54
CA THR A 126 -7.77 -18.03 1.63
C THR A 126 -7.51 -16.67 2.31
N GLN A 127 -8.43 -16.24 3.19
CA GLN A 127 -8.18 -15.08 4.05
C GLN A 127 -6.99 -15.32 4.99
N ASP A 128 -6.85 -16.54 5.53
CA ASP A 128 -5.69 -16.91 6.36
C ASP A 128 -4.36 -16.78 5.59
N ASP A 129 -4.32 -17.11 4.29
CA ASP A 129 -3.14 -16.91 3.47
C ASP A 129 -2.80 -15.42 3.29
N LEU A 130 -3.83 -14.59 3.14
CA LEU A 130 -3.70 -13.13 3.04
C LEU A 130 -3.16 -12.53 4.34
N ASP A 131 -3.73 -12.92 5.47
CA ASP A 131 -3.29 -12.45 6.79
C ASP A 131 -1.85 -12.89 7.06
N ALA A 132 -1.52 -14.16 6.78
CA ALA A 132 -0.17 -14.69 6.96
C ALA A 132 0.89 -13.93 6.13
N ILE A 133 0.59 -13.59 4.87
CA ILE A 133 1.53 -12.84 4.04
C ILE A 133 1.65 -11.37 4.48
N LEU A 134 0.54 -10.73 4.84
CA LEU A 134 0.55 -9.33 5.31
C LEU A 134 1.33 -9.23 6.63
N THR A 135 1.10 -10.15 7.56
CA THR A 135 1.87 -10.25 8.81
C THR A 135 3.35 -10.47 8.55
N ARG A 136 3.70 -11.37 7.62
CA ARG A 136 5.11 -11.63 7.28
C ARG A 136 5.79 -10.39 6.70
N ILE A 137 5.16 -9.71 5.73
CA ILE A 137 5.74 -8.52 5.11
C ILE A 137 5.89 -7.41 6.17
N TYR A 138 4.88 -7.19 7.01
CA TYR A 138 4.90 -6.13 8.01
C TYR A 138 6.02 -6.27 9.05
N HIS A 139 6.30 -7.51 9.48
CA HIS A 139 7.34 -7.84 10.46
C HIS A 139 8.68 -8.21 9.83
N THR A 140 8.84 -8.06 8.51
CA THR A 140 10.15 -8.24 7.86
C THR A 140 11.05 -7.06 8.20
N ASP A 141 12.30 -7.36 8.57
CA ASP A 141 13.31 -6.33 8.83
C ASP A 141 13.47 -5.41 7.61
N ILE A 142 13.66 -4.12 7.89
CA ILE A 142 13.89 -3.13 6.85
C ILE A 142 15.25 -3.43 6.20
N PRO A 143 15.29 -3.70 4.88
CA PRO A 143 16.51 -4.10 4.19
C PRO A 143 17.44 -2.90 4.01
N ASN A 144 18.74 -3.17 3.94
CA ASN A 144 19.69 -2.15 3.48
C ASN A 144 19.64 -2.01 1.96
N THR A 145 20.19 -0.92 1.45
CA THR A 145 20.36 -0.72 0.01
C THR A 145 21.17 -1.86 -0.59
N GLY A 146 20.56 -2.61 -1.52
CA GLY A 146 21.19 -3.73 -2.21
C GLY A 146 20.80 -5.12 -1.68
N ASP A 147 20.12 -5.19 -0.53
CA ASP A 147 19.61 -6.45 0.01
C ASP A 147 18.37 -6.93 -0.79
N VAL A 148 18.17 -8.25 -0.81
CA VAL A 148 17.01 -8.88 -1.47
C VAL A 148 15.91 -9.15 -0.45
N LEU A 149 14.73 -8.57 -0.68
CA LEU A 149 13.52 -8.92 0.08
C LEU A 149 12.91 -10.20 -0.48
N GLN A 150 12.74 -11.20 0.38
CA GLN A 150 12.17 -12.48 0.01
C GLN A 150 11.00 -12.83 0.95
N PHE A 151 9.83 -13.04 0.36
CA PHE A 151 8.63 -13.46 1.09
C PHE A 151 8.21 -14.82 0.56
N SER A 152 8.24 -15.85 1.41
CA SER A 152 7.70 -17.16 1.07
C SER A 152 6.30 -17.33 1.68
N CYS A 153 5.34 -17.85 0.92
CA CYS A 153 4.09 -18.38 1.50
C CYS A 153 4.27 -19.88 1.73
N HIS A 154 3.60 -20.48 2.74
CA HIS A 154 3.74 -21.92 3.04
C HIS A 154 3.19 -22.86 1.95
N ASN A 155 2.73 -22.32 0.81
CA ASN A 155 2.28 -23.06 -0.37
C ASN A 155 3.11 -22.72 -1.63
N GLY A 156 4.43 -22.94 -1.57
CA GLY A 156 5.24 -23.26 -2.76
C GLY A 156 5.42 -22.20 -3.85
N MET A 157 5.00 -20.94 -3.66
CA MET A 157 5.31 -19.87 -4.60
C MET A 157 6.56 -19.09 -4.17
N HIS A 158 7.68 -19.48 -4.76
CA HIS A 158 8.97 -18.81 -4.62
C HIS A 158 9.00 -17.61 -5.57
N VAL A 159 9.13 -16.39 -5.04
CA VAL A 159 9.46 -15.20 -5.85
C VAL A 159 10.84 -14.74 -5.42
N SER A 160 11.84 -15.08 -6.23
CA SER A 160 13.16 -14.46 -6.21
C SER A 160 13.14 -13.22 -7.09
N SER A 161 13.70 -12.11 -6.59
CA SER A 161 14.09 -10.98 -7.44
C SER A 161 15.44 -11.25 -8.10
#